data_AF-A0A843C9B2-F1
#
_entry.id   AF-A0A843C9B2-F1
#
_cell.length_a   1.000
_cell.length_b   1.000
_cell.length_c   1.000
_cell.angle_alpha   90.00
_cell.angle_beta   90.00
_cell.angle_gamma   90.00
#
_symmetry.space_group_name_H-M   'P 1'
#
loop_
_entity.id
_entity.type
_entity.pdbx_description
1 polymer ?
#
loop_
_entity_poly.entity_id
_entity_poly.type
_entity_poly.pdbx_seq_one_letter_code
_entity_poly.pdbx_strand_id
1 'polypeptide(L)'
;SNRNFFGRSGTTSANLYLTSPETAAAAVITGTITDPRDLGMDYPQVEMPEKFYTDDSMIIFPSDKPEQVQIHRGPNIGEPPFNSPMPADISGIVTIKVGDKITTDHIIPAGSRMKYRSNVPKYSEFVFEIVDDTFPKRAAEYRDKGKHNLIVGGLSYGQGSSREHAALCPMFLGVKAVIAKSFERIHSANLINFGIIPLTFKTETDYDLIESGDEIQIPNIRTVISKNEPLIVKNITKQKDFEVNYELSERQRNIILVGGMLSYIKNK
;
A
#
# COMPACT_ATOMS: atom_id res chain seq x y z
N SER A 1 -6.72 -4.00 19.92
CA SER A 1 -6.09 -4.07 18.57
C SER A 1 -6.59 -5.32 17.88
N ASN A 2 -6.74 -5.33 16.55
CA ASN A 2 -7.17 -6.51 15.79
C ASN A 2 -6.08 -7.08 14.86
N ARG A 3 -4.84 -6.58 14.95
CA ARG A 3 -3.71 -6.94 14.09
C ARG A 3 -2.40 -6.94 14.87
N ASN A 4 -1.55 -7.93 14.61
CA ASN A 4 -0.27 -8.16 15.27
C ASN A 4 0.87 -8.43 14.27
N PHE A 5 0.84 -7.80 13.09
CA PHE A 5 1.91 -7.94 12.08
C PHE A 5 3.28 -7.53 12.64
N PHE A 6 4.33 -8.17 12.12
CA PHE A 6 5.72 -7.90 12.48
C PHE A 6 6.04 -6.40 12.36
N GLY A 7 6.70 -5.83 13.37
CA GLY A 7 7.09 -4.41 13.42
C GLY A 7 5.94 -3.41 13.65
N ARG A 8 4.67 -3.82 13.67
CA ARG A 8 3.51 -2.92 13.75
C ARG A 8 3.43 -2.10 15.05
N SER A 9 3.89 -2.65 16.17
CA SER A 9 3.94 -1.92 17.45
C SER A 9 5.07 -0.88 17.53
N GLY A 10 5.94 -0.81 16.52
CA GLY A 10 7.14 0.02 16.53
C GLY A 10 8.33 -0.61 17.26
N THR A 11 8.20 -1.82 17.80
CA THR A 11 9.30 -2.58 18.42
C THR A 11 9.51 -3.89 17.64
N THR A 12 10.62 -4.02 16.92
CA THR A 12 10.89 -5.17 16.02
C THR A 12 11.14 -6.47 16.77
N SER A 13 11.62 -6.43 18.01
CA SER A 13 11.82 -7.60 18.86
C SER A 13 10.57 -8.07 19.62
N ALA A 14 9.44 -7.34 19.51
CA ALA A 14 8.24 -7.64 20.27
C ALA A 14 7.44 -8.79 19.65
N ASN A 15 7.09 -9.77 20.48
CA ASN A 15 6.07 -10.78 20.15
C ASN A 15 4.69 -10.26 20.57
N LEU A 16 3.81 -10.06 19.59
CA LEU A 16 2.48 -9.48 19.80
C LEU A 16 1.39 -10.53 19.65
N TYR A 17 0.51 -10.64 20.65
CA TYR A 17 -0.59 -11.59 20.67
C TYR A 17 -1.93 -10.85 20.71
N LEU A 18 -2.89 -11.30 19.91
CA LEU A 18 -4.26 -10.80 19.96
C LEU A 18 -5.04 -11.60 20.99
N THR A 19 -5.69 -10.91 21.90
CA THR A 19 -6.47 -11.53 22.97
C THR A 19 -7.67 -10.67 23.37
N SER A 20 -8.55 -11.20 24.20
CA SER A 20 -9.70 -10.48 24.74
C SER A 20 -9.27 -9.43 25.77
N PRO A 21 -10.10 -8.42 26.07
CA PRO A 21 -9.82 -7.45 27.12
C PRO A 21 -9.54 -8.08 28.49
N GLU A 22 -10.26 -9.14 28.85
CA GLU A 22 -10.14 -9.84 30.14
C GLU A 22 -8.77 -10.52 30.26
N THR A 23 -8.34 -11.22 29.21
CA THR A 23 -7.02 -11.86 29.17
C THR A 23 -5.89 -10.83 29.19
N ALA A 24 -6.07 -9.69 28.52
CA ALA A 24 -5.11 -8.59 28.58
C ALA A 24 -5.00 -8.02 30.01
N ALA A 25 -6.12 -7.82 30.70
CA ALA A 25 -6.14 -7.38 32.09
C ALA A 25 -5.48 -8.40 33.03
N ALA A 26 -5.81 -9.68 32.89
CA ALA A 26 -5.20 -10.77 33.65
C ALA A 26 -3.68 -10.79 33.47
N ALA A 27 -3.20 -10.69 32.22
CA ALA A 27 -1.77 -10.71 31.92
C ALA A 27 -1.00 -9.50 32.48
N VAL A 28 -1.63 -8.33 32.57
CA VAL A 28 -1.02 -7.16 33.23
C VAL A 28 -0.87 -7.38 34.73
N ILE A 29 -1.86 -8.02 35.37
CA ILE A 29 -1.83 -8.31 36.81
C ILE A 29 -0.77 -9.36 37.14
N THR A 30 -0.69 -10.43 36.35
CA THR A 30 0.20 -11.57 36.63
C THR A 30 1.59 -11.45 36.04
N GLY A 31 1.79 -10.56 35.05
CA GLY A 31 3.05 -10.40 34.32
C GLY A 31 3.32 -11.51 33.29
N THR A 32 2.37 -12.42 33.05
CA THR A 32 2.47 -13.53 32.09
C THR A 32 1.17 -13.70 31.32
N ILE A 33 1.19 -14.41 30.19
CA ILE A 33 -0.07 -14.78 29.52
C ILE A 33 -0.85 -15.70 30.45
N THR A 34 -2.00 -15.24 30.95
CA THR A 34 -2.81 -15.93 31.97
C THR A 34 -4.25 -16.04 31.50
N ASP A 35 -4.85 -17.21 31.68
CA ASP A 35 -6.29 -17.39 31.51
C ASP A 35 -7.02 -16.61 32.61
N PRO A 36 -7.92 -15.66 32.28
CA PRO A 36 -8.58 -14.84 33.29
C PRO A 36 -9.40 -15.67 34.30
N ARG A 37 -9.76 -16.92 33.98
CA ARG A 37 -10.47 -17.83 34.90
C ARG A 37 -9.60 -18.33 36.06
N ASP A 38 -8.27 -18.24 35.91
CA ASP A 38 -7.32 -18.68 36.94
C ASP A 38 -7.05 -17.60 38.01
N LEU A 39 -7.69 -16.43 37.91
CA LEU A 39 -7.50 -15.31 38.84
C LEU A 39 -8.17 -15.53 40.20
N GLY A 40 -8.89 -16.64 40.40
CA GLY A 40 -9.55 -16.95 41.68
C GLY A 40 -10.65 -15.95 42.05
N MET A 41 -11.26 -15.31 41.04
CA MET A 41 -12.36 -14.36 41.19
C MET A 41 -13.59 -14.83 40.41
N ASP A 42 -14.76 -14.45 40.89
CA ASP A 42 -16.00 -14.64 40.13
C ASP A 42 -16.00 -13.78 38.86
N TYR A 43 -16.63 -14.29 37.80
CA TYR A 43 -16.75 -13.56 36.54
C TYR A 43 -17.62 -12.30 36.72
N PRO A 44 -17.12 -11.09 36.37
CA PRO A 44 -17.89 -9.87 36.54
C PRO A 44 -19.10 -9.85 35.59
N GLN A 45 -20.30 -9.75 36.17
CA GLN A 45 -21.54 -9.57 35.38
C GLN A 45 -21.69 -8.09 35.03
N VAL A 46 -21.59 -7.75 33.75
CA VAL A 46 -21.77 -6.39 33.26
C VAL A 46 -23.23 -6.22 32.81
N GLU A 47 -23.98 -5.37 33.52
CA GLU A 47 -25.36 -5.03 33.15
C GLU A 47 -25.39 -3.81 32.21
N MET A 48 -26.37 -3.80 31.31
CA MET A 48 -26.61 -2.64 30.45
C MET A 48 -27.13 -1.47 31.28
N PRO A 49 -26.58 -0.25 31.11
CA PRO A 49 -27.08 0.90 31.84
C PRO A 49 -28.50 1.26 31.38
N GLU A 50 -29.34 1.76 32.28
CA GLU A 50 -30.69 2.24 31.96
C GLU A 50 -30.68 3.39 30.94
N LYS A 51 -29.58 4.17 30.90
CA LYS A 51 -29.38 5.30 30.01
C LYS A 51 -27.92 5.45 29.62
N PHE A 52 -27.67 5.74 28.34
CA PHE A 52 -26.39 6.23 27.86
C PHE A 52 -26.36 7.77 27.93
N TYR A 53 -25.33 8.34 28.52
CA TYR A 53 -25.09 9.78 28.48
C TYR A 53 -24.41 10.13 27.16
N THR A 54 -25.01 11.03 26.39
CA THR A 54 -24.40 11.59 25.17
C THR A 54 -23.61 12.84 25.55
N ASP A 55 -22.32 12.86 25.21
CA ASP A 55 -21.46 14.04 25.33
C ASP A 55 -20.89 14.38 23.95
N ASP A 56 -21.53 15.34 23.30
CA ASP A 56 -21.13 15.85 21.98
C ASP A 56 -20.30 17.14 22.09
N SER A 57 -19.84 17.51 23.29
CA SER A 57 -19.09 18.77 23.52
C SER A 57 -17.80 18.89 22.70
N MET A 58 -17.23 17.76 22.29
CA MET A 58 -16.04 17.67 21.44
C MET A 58 -16.34 17.62 19.94
N ILE A 59 -17.61 17.70 19.54
CA ILE A 59 -18.02 17.71 18.13
C ILE A 59 -18.05 19.15 17.62
N ILE A 60 -17.19 19.44 16.65
CA ILE A 60 -17.26 20.66 15.86
C ILE A 60 -18.15 20.38 14.65
N PHE A 61 -19.34 20.96 14.63
CA PHE A 61 -20.27 20.82 13.51
C PHE A 61 -19.83 21.67 12.30
N PRO A 62 -20.16 21.25 11.07
CA PRO A 62 -19.92 22.07 9.88
C PRO A 62 -20.55 23.46 10.02
N SER A 63 -19.89 24.48 9.49
CA SER A 63 -20.46 25.83 9.44
C SER A 63 -21.67 25.86 8.50
N ASP A 64 -22.69 26.64 8.86
CA ASP A 64 -23.82 26.96 7.98
C ASP A 64 -23.42 27.79 6.74
N LYS A 65 -22.18 28.32 6.73
CA LYS A 65 -21.59 29.12 5.65
C LYS A 65 -20.24 28.53 5.22
N PRO A 66 -20.20 27.30 4.68
CA PRO A 66 -18.96 26.57 4.40
C PRO A 66 -18.02 27.30 3.44
N GLU A 67 -18.54 28.12 2.54
CA GLU A 67 -17.79 28.95 1.61
C GLU A 67 -16.96 30.06 2.27
N GLN A 68 -17.30 30.44 3.50
CA GLN A 68 -16.58 31.47 4.26
C GLN A 68 -15.47 30.88 5.14
N VAL A 69 -15.37 29.55 5.21
CA VAL A 69 -14.37 28.86 6.04
C VAL A 69 -12.99 28.95 5.39
N GLN A 70 -12.06 29.61 6.08
CA GLN A 70 -10.68 29.66 5.65
C GLN A 70 -9.95 28.35 5.98
N ILE A 71 -9.38 27.70 4.96
CA ILE A 71 -8.60 26.47 5.13
C ILE A 71 -7.13 26.83 5.38
N HIS A 72 -6.65 26.60 6.60
CA HIS A 72 -5.25 26.74 6.97
C HIS A 72 -4.47 25.44 6.69
N ARG A 73 -3.30 25.55 6.06
CA ARG A 73 -2.40 24.41 5.80
C ARG A 73 -1.08 24.62 6.53
N GLY A 74 -0.68 23.64 7.33
CA GLY A 74 0.62 23.65 8.02
C GLY A 74 1.78 23.33 7.07
N PRO A 75 3.03 23.52 7.53
CA PRO A 75 4.23 23.33 6.70
C PRO A 75 4.45 21.87 6.24
N ASN A 76 3.81 20.90 6.90
CA ASN A 76 3.86 19.48 6.54
C ASN A 76 2.74 19.05 5.56
N ILE A 77 1.96 20.00 5.02
CA ILE A 77 0.94 19.72 4.01
C ILE A 77 1.50 20.18 2.67
N GLY A 78 1.83 19.22 1.81
CA GLY A 78 2.30 19.47 0.45
C GLY A 78 1.17 19.38 -0.56
N GLU A 79 1.45 19.84 -1.78
CA GLU A 79 0.55 19.57 -2.91
C GLU A 79 0.54 18.06 -3.22
N PRO A 80 -0.64 17.46 -3.44
CA PRO A 80 -0.74 16.07 -3.86
C PRO A 80 0.02 15.86 -5.19
N PRO A 81 0.90 14.85 -5.29
CA PRO A 81 1.59 14.59 -6.55
C PRO A 81 0.64 14.02 -7.59
N PHE A 82 0.93 14.32 -8.85
CA PHE A 82 0.22 13.76 -10.01
C PHE A 82 1.13 12.79 -10.75
N ASN A 83 0.55 11.73 -11.29
CA ASN A 83 1.25 10.81 -12.15
C ASN A 83 1.10 11.24 -13.62
N SER A 84 2.07 10.87 -14.44
CA SER A 84 1.97 11.03 -15.89
C SER A 84 1.03 9.97 -16.49
N PRO A 85 0.44 10.21 -17.67
CA PRO A 85 -0.26 9.18 -18.42
C PRO A 85 0.58 7.93 -18.63
N MET A 86 -0.09 6.80 -18.88
CA MET A 86 0.59 5.53 -19.17
C MET A 86 1.51 5.71 -20.39
N PRO A 87 2.81 5.37 -20.28
CA PRO A 87 3.74 5.50 -21.40
C PRO A 87 3.39 4.51 -22.52
N ALA A 88 3.93 4.74 -23.71
CA ALA A 88 3.80 3.79 -24.82
C ALA A 88 4.39 2.41 -24.44
N ASP A 89 5.55 2.44 -23.77
CA ASP A 89 6.28 1.28 -23.29
C ASP A 89 6.72 1.49 -21.83
N ILE A 90 6.73 0.41 -21.04
CA ILE A 90 7.44 0.42 -19.75
C ILE A 90 8.80 -0.20 -19.97
N SER A 91 9.86 0.60 -19.93
CA SER A 91 11.25 0.12 -19.79
C SER A 91 11.77 0.53 -18.42
N GLY A 92 12.18 -0.43 -17.61
CA GLY A 92 12.50 -0.18 -16.22
C GLY A 92 13.32 -1.28 -15.56
N ILE A 93 13.51 -1.14 -14.25
CA ILE A 93 14.30 -2.05 -13.43
C ILE A 93 13.39 -2.63 -12.33
N VAL A 94 13.56 -3.91 -12.01
CA VAL A 94 12.97 -4.50 -10.80
C VAL A 94 13.70 -3.92 -9.59
N THR A 95 13.13 -2.90 -8.99
CA THR A 95 13.76 -2.16 -7.89
C THR A 95 13.79 -2.98 -6.61
N ILE A 96 12.79 -3.85 -6.43
CA ILE A 96 12.71 -4.83 -5.34
C ILE A 96 11.89 -6.05 -5.75
N LYS A 97 12.34 -7.22 -5.31
CA LYS A 97 11.60 -8.49 -5.30
C LYS A 97 11.34 -8.89 -3.85
N VAL A 98 10.08 -9.09 -3.52
CA VAL A 98 9.63 -9.47 -2.17
C VAL A 98 8.85 -10.78 -2.22
N GLY A 99 8.80 -11.47 -1.08
CA GLY A 99 8.09 -12.74 -0.93
C GLY A 99 6.58 -12.58 -0.77
N ASP A 100 5.97 -13.61 -0.17
CA ASP A 100 4.53 -13.65 0.12
C ASP A 100 4.14 -12.74 1.29
N LYS A 101 2.84 -12.42 1.38
CA LYS A 101 2.18 -11.74 2.51
C LYS A 101 2.79 -10.39 2.88
N ILE A 102 3.22 -9.66 1.85
CA ILE A 102 3.74 -8.30 2.02
C ILE A 102 2.58 -7.36 2.34
N THR A 103 2.47 -6.99 3.61
CA THR A 103 1.46 -6.06 4.10
C THR A 103 1.72 -4.61 3.68
N THR A 104 0.70 -3.76 3.76
CA THR A 104 0.88 -2.32 3.59
C THR A 104 1.74 -1.69 4.68
N ASP A 105 1.91 -2.32 5.85
CA ASP A 105 2.88 -1.91 6.87
C ASP A 105 4.32 -2.21 6.43
N HIS A 106 4.56 -3.27 5.64
CA HIS A 106 5.86 -3.51 4.98
C HIS A 106 6.14 -2.51 3.86
N ILE A 107 5.14 -2.19 3.03
CA ILE A 107 5.30 -1.25 1.91
C ILE A 107 5.52 0.18 2.41
N ILE A 108 4.74 0.62 3.39
CA ILE A 108 4.86 1.95 3.97
C ILE A 108 4.58 1.87 5.47
N PRO A 109 5.58 2.01 6.35
CA PRO A 109 5.38 1.87 7.79
C PRO A 109 4.45 2.94 8.37
N ALA A 110 3.63 2.55 9.35
CA ALA A 110 2.77 3.46 10.10
C ALA A 110 3.53 4.11 11.28
N GLY A 111 2.86 4.29 12.42
CA GLY A 111 3.49 4.82 13.63
C GLY A 111 3.95 6.26 13.50
N SER A 112 5.18 6.55 13.93
CA SER A 112 5.73 7.91 13.96
C SER A 112 5.85 8.57 12.58
N ARG A 113 5.84 7.77 11.50
CA ARG A 113 5.87 8.26 10.11
C ARG A 113 4.56 8.90 9.66
N MET A 114 3.44 8.61 10.35
CA MET A 114 2.12 9.11 9.97
C MET A 114 1.97 10.62 10.07
N LYS A 115 2.87 11.32 10.77
CA LYS A 115 2.94 12.78 10.73
C LYS A 115 3.24 13.35 9.34
N TYR A 116 3.80 12.55 8.43
CA TYR A 116 4.08 12.94 7.03
C TYR A 116 3.00 12.50 6.05
N ARG A 117 1.84 12.02 6.52
CA ARG A 117 0.78 11.48 5.64
C ARG A 117 0.29 12.50 4.59
N SER A 118 0.40 13.78 4.88
CA SER A 118 0.05 14.88 3.97
C SER A 118 1.26 15.50 3.24
N ASN A 119 2.46 14.94 3.42
CA ASN A 119 3.68 15.30 2.70
C ASN A 119 4.21 14.07 1.96
N VAL A 120 3.66 13.79 0.78
CA VAL A 120 3.99 12.58 0.01
C VAL A 120 5.47 12.48 -0.33
N PRO A 121 6.17 13.56 -0.78
CA PRO A 121 7.61 13.49 -0.99
C PRO A 121 8.37 13.00 0.24
N LYS A 122 8.09 13.58 1.42
CA LYS A 122 8.75 13.17 2.66
C LYS A 122 8.37 11.75 3.09
N TYR A 123 7.10 11.38 2.95
CA TYR A 123 6.64 10.06 3.36
C TYR A 123 7.16 8.95 2.44
N SER A 124 7.43 9.27 1.17
CA SER A 124 8.01 8.34 0.21
C SER A 124 9.42 7.86 0.56
N GLU A 125 10.17 8.62 1.37
CA GLU A 125 11.48 8.23 1.89
C GLU A 125 11.44 7.00 2.81
N PHE A 126 10.25 6.54 3.21
CA PHE A 126 10.06 5.38 4.09
C PHE A 126 9.47 4.16 3.38
N VAL A 127 9.28 4.21 2.05
CA VAL A 127 8.74 3.08 1.30
C VAL A 127 9.69 1.88 1.43
N PHE A 128 9.16 0.74 1.87
CA PHE A 128 9.92 -0.48 2.19
C PHE A 128 11.01 -0.32 3.26
N GLU A 129 11.01 0.73 4.10
CA GLU A 129 12.05 0.97 5.14
C GLU A 129 12.31 -0.28 6.02
N ILE A 130 11.28 -1.06 6.35
CA ILE A 130 11.42 -2.24 7.20
C ILE A 130 11.78 -3.53 6.44
N VAL A 131 11.86 -3.47 5.10
CA VAL A 131 12.19 -4.60 4.21
C VAL A 131 13.56 -4.37 3.54
N ASP A 132 13.76 -3.17 3.00
CA ASP A 132 14.95 -2.69 2.30
C ASP A 132 14.98 -1.16 2.36
N ASP A 133 15.73 -0.62 3.32
CA ASP A 133 15.84 0.82 3.57
C ASP A 133 16.52 1.61 2.45
N THR A 134 17.15 0.92 1.49
CA THR A 134 17.80 1.54 0.33
C THR A 134 16.83 1.73 -0.85
N PHE A 135 15.65 1.10 -0.81
CA PHE A 135 14.66 1.14 -1.90
C PHE A 135 14.29 2.58 -2.30
N PRO A 136 13.92 3.50 -1.39
CA PRO A 136 13.47 4.84 -1.79
C PRO A 136 14.53 5.61 -2.57
N LYS A 137 15.79 5.50 -2.12
CA LYS A 137 16.92 6.16 -2.77
C LYS A 137 17.15 5.61 -4.18
N ARG A 138 17.23 4.28 -4.33
CA ARG A 138 17.37 3.63 -5.65
C ARG A 138 16.21 3.96 -6.58
N ALA A 139 14.97 3.91 -6.08
CA ALA A 139 13.79 4.18 -6.87
C ALA A 139 13.78 5.63 -7.39
N ALA A 140 14.11 6.59 -6.53
CA ALA A 140 14.24 8.00 -6.91
C ALA A 140 15.35 8.19 -7.96
N GLU A 141 16.53 7.60 -7.78
CA GLU A 141 17.63 7.68 -8.75
C GLU A 141 17.24 7.12 -10.13
N TYR A 142 16.52 5.99 -10.18
CA TYR A 142 16.04 5.43 -11.44
C TYR A 142 14.99 6.31 -12.10
N ARG A 143 14.02 6.83 -11.34
CA ARG A 143 13.00 7.77 -11.82
C ARG A 143 13.66 9.01 -12.43
N ASP A 144 14.63 9.60 -11.73
CA ASP A 144 15.29 10.84 -12.13
C ASP A 144 16.19 10.65 -13.36
N LYS A 145 16.63 9.41 -13.63
CA LYS A 145 17.30 8.99 -14.87
C LYS A 145 16.33 8.60 -15.99
N GLY A 146 15.02 8.76 -15.80
CA GLY A 146 13.99 8.41 -16.78
C GLY A 146 13.73 6.90 -16.92
N LYS A 147 14.16 6.08 -15.96
CA LYS A 147 13.86 4.65 -15.90
C LYS A 147 12.62 4.42 -15.03
N HIS A 148 11.77 3.48 -15.43
CA HIS A 148 10.63 3.09 -14.60
C HIS A 148 11.06 2.13 -13.49
N ASN A 149 10.37 2.20 -12.35
CA ASN A 149 10.52 1.23 -11.27
C ASN A 149 9.44 0.15 -11.37
N LEU A 150 9.83 -1.10 -11.12
CA LEU A 150 8.94 -2.24 -11.01
C LEU A 150 9.13 -2.91 -9.66
N ILE A 151 8.04 -3.41 -9.09
CA ILE A 151 8.04 -4.22 -7.86
C ILE A 151 7.60 -5.62 -8.24
N VAL A 152 8.32 -6.64 -7.76
CA VAL A 152 7.92 -8.05 -7.89
C VAL A 152 7.52 -8.59 -6.52
N GLY A 153 6.36 -9.24 -6.42
CA GLY A 153 5.81 -9.76 -5.16
C GLY A 153 5.35 -11.22 -5.22
N GLY A 154 5.27 -11.87 -4.07
CA GLY A 154 4.69 -13.20 -3.95
C GLY A 154 3.15 -13.19 -3.88
N LEU A 155 2.60 -14.13 -3.12
CA LEU A 155 1.16 -14.26 -2.84
C LEU A 155 0.68 -13.19 -1.87
N SER A 156 -0.56 -12.72 -2.01
CA SER A 156 -1.22 -11.79 -1.07
C SER A 156 -0.43 -10.48 -0.88
N TYR A 157 0.05 -9.89 -1.97
CA TYR A 157 0.73 -8.60 -1.95
C TYR A 157 -0.25 -7.46 -1.63
N GLY A 158 0.11 -6.63 -0.66
CA GLY A 158 -0.68 -5.48 -0.20
C GLY A 158 -1.65 -5.77 0.93
N GLN A 159 -1.42 -6.79 1.76
CA GLN A 159 -2.33 -7.16 2.85
C GLN A 159 -2.47 -6.09 3.94
N GLY A 160 -3.64 -6.03 4.57
CA GLY A 160 -3.83 -5.32 5.82
C GLY A 160 -4.52 -3.98 5.64
N SER A 161 -3.82 -2.87 5.88
CA SER A 161 -4.47 -1.55 5.98
C SER A 161 -4.83 -1.00 4.61
N SER A 162 -5.97 -0.30 4.53
CA SER A 162 -6.44 0.39 3.32
C SER A 162 -5.64 1.66 2.96
N ARG A 163 -4.42 1.82 3.49
CA ARG A 163 -3.62 3.03 3.33
C ARG A 163 -3.23 3.22 1.86
N GLU A 164 -3.86 4.18 1.21
CA GLU A 164 -3.61 4.56 -0.18
C GLU A 164 -2.15 5.00 -0.42
N HIS A 165 -1.47 5.48 0.64
CA HIS A 165 -0.04 5.79 0.66
C HIS A 165 0.85 4.63 0.21
N ALA A 166 0.41 3.39 0.41
CA ALA A 166 1.12 2.20 -0.08
C ALA A 166 1.14 2.11 -1.61
N ALA A 167 0.35 2.91 -2.33
CA ALA A 167 0.40 3.05 -3.78
C ALA A 167 0.86 4.46 -4.20
N LEU A 168 0.41 5.50 -3.51
CA LEU A 168 0.77 6.90 -3.78
C LEU A 168 2.26 7.18 -3.61
N CYS A 169 2.90 6.66 -2.56
CA CYS A 169 4.33 6.87 -2.32
C CYS A 169 5.19 6.10 -3.34
N PRO A 170 4.93 4.81 -3.65
CA PRO A 170 5.58 4.13 -4.78
C PRO A 170 5.37 4.84 -6.13
N MET A 171 4.17 5.36 -6.41
CA MET A 171 3.91 6.13 -7.63
C MET A 171 4.81 7.36 -7.70
N PHE A 172 4.93 8.11 -6.60
CA PHE A 172 5.81 9.28 -6.52
C PHE A 172 7.28 8.90 -6.80
N LEU A 173 7.71 7.71 -6.36
CA LEU A 173 9.04 7.15 -6.64
C LEU A 173 9.18 6.58 -8.07
N GLY A 174 8.19 6.75 -8.96
CA GLY A 174 8.26 6.32 -10.35
C GLY A 174 7.94 4.84 -10.58
N VAL A 175 7.29 4.16 -9.62
CA VAL A 175 6.78 2.80 -9.84
C VAL A 175 5.68 2.85 -10.88
N LYS A 176 5.79 2.04 -11.93
CA LYS A 176 4.77 1.95 -13.00
C LYS A 176 4.02 0.63 -13.00
N ALA A 177 4.62 -0.45 -12.51
CA ALA A 177 4.00 -1.76 -12.43
C ALA A 177 4.37 -2.49 -11.14
N VAL A 178 3.42 -3.28 -10.63
CA VAL A 178 3.69 -4.32 -9.65
C VAL A 178 3.32 -5.65 -10.30
N ILE A 179 4.24 -6.60 -10.30
CA ILE A 179 4.02 -7.96 -10.80
C ILE A 179 4.03 -8.90 -9.60
N ALA A 180 2.91 -9.53 -9.26
CA ALA A 180 2.82 -10.40 -8.09
C ALA A 180 2.14 -11.73 -8.40
N LYS A 181 2.30 -12.75 -7.54
CA LYS A 181 1.50 -13.98 -7.69
C LYS A 181 0.02 -13.71 -7.43
N SER A 182 -0.29 -12.90 -6.42
CA SER A 182 -1.65 -12.41 -6.16
C SER A 182 -1.68 -11.11 -5.37
N PHE A 183 -2.80 -10.39 -5.43
CA PHE A 183 -3.00 -9.10 -4.77
C PHE A 183 -4.17 -9.12 -3.79
N GLU A 184 -4.06 -8.25 -2.79
CA GLU A 184 -5.17 -7.93 -1.91
C GLU A 184 -6.06 -6.84 -2.54
N ARG A 185 -7.37 -7.08 -2.52
CA ARG A 185 -8.37 -6.32 -3.32
C ARG A 185 -8.27 -4.80 -3.16
N ILE A 186 -8.19 -4.31 -1.92
CA ILE A 186 -8.14 -2.86 -1.64
C ILE A 186 -6.81 -2.26 -2.14
N HIS A 187 -5.71 -2.99 -1.99
CA HIS A 187 -4.42 -2.50 -2.45
C HIS A 187 -4.35 -2.44 -3.97
N SER A 188 -4.84 -3.46 -4.68
CA SER A 188 -4.96 -3.44 -6.15
C SER A 188 -5.76 -2.23 -6.64
N ALA A 189 -6.88 -1.92 -6.00
CA ALA A 189 -7.66 -0.72 -6.31
C ALA A 189 -6.87 0.58 -6.10
N ASN A 190 -6.07 0.67 -5.04
CA ASN A 190 -5.21 1.82 -4.80
C ASN A 190 -4.11 1.96 -5.85
N LEU A 191 -3.47 0.86 -6.28
CA LEU A 191 -2.48 0.88 -7.36
C LEU A 191 -3.09 1.49 -8.64
N ILE A 192 -4.28 1.01 -9.03
CA ILE A 192 -5.04 1.52 -10.17
C ILE A 192 -5.35 3.02 -10.02
N ASN A 193 -5.80 3.45 -8.82
CA ASN A 193 -6.13 4.85 -8.56
C ASN A 193 -4.95 5.80 -8.74
N PHE A 194 -3.71 5.33 -8.57
CA PHE A 194 -2.50 6.12 -8.80
C PHE A 194 -1.78 5.77 -10.11
N GLY A 195 -2.42 5.02 -11.02
CA GLY A 195 -1.85 4.71 -12.33
C GLY A 195 -0.68 3.72 -12.31
N ILE A 196 -0.57 2.92 -11.25
CA ILE A 196 0.32 1.76 -11.20
C ILE A 196 -0.47 0.55 -11.69
N ILE A 197 0.06 -0.21 -12.66
CA ILE A 197 -0.61 -1.41 -13.14
C ILE A 197 -0.33 -2.62 -12.24
N PRO A 198 -1.36 -3.26 -11.64
CA PRO A 198 -1.21 -4.55 -10.98
C PRO A 198 -1.26 -5.67 -12.03
N LEU A 199 -0.21 -6.48 -12.07
CA LEU A 199 -0.04 -7.60 -13.00
C LEU A 199 0.14 -8.89 -12.21
N THR A 200 -0.59 -9.95 -12.56
CA THR A 200 -0.40 -11.27 -11.95
C THR A 200 0.35 -12.20 -12.89
N PHE A 201 1.26 -13.02 -12.37
CA PHE A 201 1.90 -14.05 -13.19
C PHE A 201 0.85 -14.99 -13.78
N LYS A 202 0.92 -15.28 -15.09
CA LYS A 202 0.06 -16.31 -15.69
C LYS A 202 0.47 -17.70 -15.22
N THR A 203 1.77 -17.91 -15.03
CA THR A 203 2.34 -19.11 -14.43
C THR A 203 3.14 -18.71 -13.19
N GLU A 204 2.72 -19.13 -12.00
CA GLU A 204 3.33 -18.67 -10.74
C GLU A 204 4.84 -18.94 -10.61
N THR A 205 5.36 -19.97 -11.29
CA THR A 205 6.80 -20.28 -11.32
C THR A 205 7.63 -19.24 -12.07
N ASP A 206 7.01 -18.40 -12.89
CA ASP A 206 7.70 -17.29 -13.58
C ASP A 206 8.21 -16.24 -12.59
N TYR A 207 7.68 -16.22 -11.36
CA TYR A 207 8.23 -15.43 -10.25
C TYR A 207 9.72 -15.72 -10.02
N ASP A 208 10.16 -16.98 -10.19
CA ASP A 208 11.54 -17.40 -9.99
C ASP A 208 12.46 -16.97 -11.15
N LEU A 209 11.89 -16.55 -12.28
CA LEU A 209 12.65 -16.08 -13.45
C LEU A 209 13.11 -14.62 -13.29
N ILE A 210 12.66 -13.89 -12.27
CA ILE A 210 12.95 -12.46 -12.12
C ILE A 210 13.69 -12.23 -10.83
N GLU A 211 14.73 -11.38 -10.84
CA GLU A 211 15.43 -10.94 -9.64
C GLU A 211 15.46 -9.42 -9.51
N SER A 212 15.75 -8.93 -8.30
CA SER A 212 16.00 -7.49 -8.10
C SER A 212 17.19 -7.06 -8.94
N GLY A 213 17.05 -5.94 -9.66
CA GLY A 213 18.05 -5.42 -10.59
C GLY A 213 17.87 -5.85 -12.04
N ASP A 214 16.99 -6.82 -12.34
CA ASP A 214 16.70 -7.20 -13.72
C ASP A 214 16.08 -6.03 -14.50
N GLU A 215 16.50 -5.86 -15.75
CA GLU A 215 15.91 -4.92 -16.70
C GLU A 215 14.69 -5.54 -17.36
N ILE A 216 13.55 -4.84 -17.24
CA ILE A 216 12.25 -5.28 -17.73
C ILE A 216 11.76 -4.35 -18.83
N GLN A 217 11.20 -4.93 -19.88
CA GLN A 217 10.47 -4.21 -20.92
C GLN A 217 9.05 -4.78 -21.06
N ILE A 218 8.07 -3.88 -21.09
CA ILE A 218 6.68 -4.17 -21.42
C ILE A 218 6.31 -3.29 -22.62
N PRO A 219 6.52 -3.80 -23.85
CA PRO A 219 6.31 -3.01 -25.05
C PRO A 219 4.82 -2.77 -25.31
N ASN A 220 4.49 -1.63 -25.92
CA ASN A 220 3.13 -1.28 -26.34
C ASN A 220 2.06 -1.37 -25.24
N ILE A 221 2.44 -1.23 -23.96
CA ILE A 221 1.54 -1.43 -22.82
C ILE A 221 0.25 -0.61 -22.97
N ARG A 222 0.35 0.65 -23.43
CA ARG A 222 -0.81 1.52 -23.60
C ARG A 222 -1.85 0.93 -24.55
N THR A 223 -1.40 0.36 -25.67
CA THR A 223 -2.27 -0.26 -26.67
C THR A 223 -2.88 -1.55 -26.13
N VAL A 224 -2.05 -2.40 -25.52
CA VAL A 224 -2.48 -3.67 -24.93
C VAL A 224 -3.57 -3.44 -23.88
N ILE A 225 -3.36 -2.49 -22.96
CA ILE A 225 -4.38 -2.13 -21.96
C ILE A 225 -5.61 -1.52 -22.62
N SER A 226 -5.46 -0.63 -23.60
CA SER A 226 -6.61 -0.02 -24.26
C SER A 226 -7.51 -1.05 -24.96
N LYS A 227 -6.92 -2.09 -25.56
CA LYS A 227 -7.63 -3.12 -26.31
C LYS A 227 -7.97 -4.38 -25.51
N ASN A 228 -7.48 -4.46 -24.27
CA ASN A 228 -7.63 -5.64 -23.41
C ASN A 228 -7.01 -6.91 -24.02
N GLU A 229 -5.82 -6.78 -24.62
CA GLU A 229 -5.07 -7.86 -25.27
C GLU A 229 -4.15 -8.61 -24.26
N PRO A 230 -3.69 -9.84 -24.56
CA PRO A 230 -2.70 -10.52 -23.73
C PRO A 230 -1.42 -9.69 -23.53
N LEU A 231 -0.85 -9.71 -22.31
CA LEU A 231 0.35 -8.94 -21.98
C LEU A 231 1.56 -9.85 -21.77
N ILE A 232 2.65 -9.51 -22.47
CA ILE A 232 3.95 -10.18 -22.34
C ILE A 232 4.93 -9.21 -21.69
N VAL A 233 5.67 -9.71 -20.70
CA VAL A 233 6.76 -9.01 -20.05
C VAL A 233 8.07 -9.64 -20.48
N LYS A 234 9.03 -8.79 -20.88
CA LYS A 234 10.37 -9.22 -21.33
C LYS A 234 11.39 -8.91 -20.25
N ASN A 235 12.07 -9.93 -19.75
CA ASN A 235 13.26 -9.79 -18.93
C ASN A 235 14.49 -9.73 -19.83
N ILE A 236 15.01 -8.52 -20.04
CA ILE A 236 16.12 -8.23 -20.93
C ILE A 236 17.43 -8.80 -20.39
N THR A 237 17.64 -8.70 -19.07
CA THR A 237 18.84 -9.21 -18.40
C THR A 237 19.00 -10.71 -18.60
N LYS A 238 17.90 -11.47 -18.54
CA LYS A 238 17.92 -12.93 -18.61
C LYS A 238 17.49 -13.50 -19.96
N GLN A 239 17.06 -12.65 -20.90
CA GLN A 239 16.54 -13.05 -22.22
C GLN A 239 15.39 -14.05 -22.09
N LYS A 240 14.45 -13.75 -21.18
CA LYS A 240 13.26 -14.55 -20.92
C LYS A 240 12.02 -13.70 -21.00
N ASP A 241 11.02 -14.21 -21.70
CA ASP A 241 9.70 -13.59 -21.80
C ASP A 241 8.71 -14.45 -21.04
N PHE A 242 7.75 -13.81 -20.39
CA PHE A 242 6.67 -14.49 -19.66
C PHE A 242 5.37 -13.71 -19.80
N GLU A 243 4.26 -14.43 -19.68
CA GLU A 243 2.93 -13.86 -19.75
C GLU A 243 2.43 -13.46 -18.37
N VAL A 244 1.69 -12.35 -18.33
CA VAL A 244 1.01 -11.87 -17.13
C VAL A 244 -0.45 -11.59 -17.43
N ASN A 245 -1.28 -11.73 -16.41
CA ASN A 245 -2.69 -11.36 -16.45
C ASN A 245 -2.89 -9.97 -15.83
N TYR A 246 -3.95 -9.31 -16.26
CA TYR A 246 -4.47 -8.11 -15.62
C TYR A 246 -6.00 -8.11 -15.70
N GLU A 247 -6.65 -8.03 -14.55
CA GLU A 247 -8.12 -8.04 -14.48
C GLU A 247 -8.61 -6.61 -14.23
N LEU A 248 -8.76 -5.86 -15.34
CA LEU A 248 -9.20 -4.46 -15.30
C LEU A 248 -10.53 -4.29 -16.04
N SER A 249 -11.55 -3.81 -15.33
CA SER A 249 -12.76 -3.26 -15.96
C SER A 249 -12.43 -2.12 -16.91
N GLU A 250 -13.33 -1.82 -17.84
CA GLU A 250 -13.16 -0.71 -18.79
C GLU A 250 -12.85 0.62 -18.08
N ARG A 251 -13.57 0.92 -17.00
CA ARG A 251 -13.33 2.11 -16.18
C ARG A 251 -11.91 2.12 -15.59
N GLN A 252 -11.43 0.99 -15.07
CA GLN A 252 -10.09 0.90 -14.48
C GLN A 252 -8.99 1.04 -15.55
N ARG A 253 -9.21 0.51 -16.76
CA ARG A 253 -8.30 0.74 -17.90
C ARG A 253 -8.23 2.21 -18.26
N ASN A 254 -9.38 2.88 -18.38
CA ASN A 254 -9.43 4.32 -18.65
C ASN A 254 -8.74 5.16 -17.56
N ILE A 255 -8.90 4.77 -16.28
CA ILE A 255 -8.21 5.40 -15.14
C ILE A 255 -6.69 5.27 -15.28
N ILE A 256 -6.18 4.05 -15.49
CA ILE A 256 -4.73 3.82 -15.59
C ILE A 256 -4.13 4.53 -16.81
N LEU A 257 -4.82 4.51 -17.96
CA LEU A 257 -4.31 5.10 -19.21
C LEU A 257 -4.02 6.59 -19.09
N VAL A 258 -4.81 7.32 -18.30
CA VAL A 258 -4.62 8.77 -18.06
C VAL A 258 -3.76 9.08 -16.84
N GLY A 259 -3.17 8.06 -16.19
CA GLY A 259 -2.26 8.23 -15.05
C GLY A 259 -2.93 8.14 -13.68
N GLY A 260 -4.21 7.74 -13.59
CA GLY A 260 -4.89 7.51 -12.32
C GLY A 260 -6.20 8.28 -12.17
N MET A 261 -6.84 8.07 -11.03
CA MET A 261 -8.23 8.47 -10.78
C MET A 261 -8.39 9.99 -10.75
N LEU A 262 -7.42 10.71 -10.16
CA LEU A 262 -7.49 12.16 -10.09
C LEU A 262 -7.40 12.81 -11.48
N SER A 263 -6.53 12.29 -12.36
CA SER A 263 -6.44 12.71 -13.76
C SER A 263 -7.69 12.34 -14.55
N TYR A 264 -8.26 11.16 -14.30
CA TYR A 264 -9.50 10.71 -14.93
C TYR A 264 -10.70 11.60 -14.57
N ILE A 265 -10.82 12.05 -13.32
CA ILE A 265 -11.89 12.97 -12.90
C ILE A 265 -11.70 14.36 -13.53
N LYS A 266 -10.47 14.88 -13.58
CA LYS A 266 -10.20 16.20 -14.18
C LYS A 266 -10.47 16.26 -15.69
N ASN A 267 -10.37 15.13 -16.38
CA ASN A 267 -10.57 15.02 -17.82
C ASN A 267 -12.02 14.62 -18.21
N LYS A 268 -12.92 14.46 -17.23
CA LYS A 268 -14.35 14.26 -17.44
C LYS A 268 -15.07 15.59 -17.54
#